data_AF-A0D705-F1
#
_entry.id   AF-A0D705-F1
#
_cell.length_a   1.000
_cell.length_b   1.000
_cell.length_c   1.000
_cell.angle_alpha   90.00
_cell.angle_beta   90.00
_cell.angle_gamma   90.00
#
_symmetry.space_group_name_H-M   'P 1'
#
loop_
_entity.id
_entity.type
_entity.pdbx_description
1 polymer ?
#
loop_
_entity_poly.entity_id
_entity_poly.type
_entity_poly.pdbx_seq_one_letter_code
_entity_poly.pdbx_strand_id
1 'polypeptide(L)'
;MIRSQQETIVFGNKTTCGGIDIPLAFQQKEYNQDLVIFVSFQYDNSNNYYAYSGPCKITKYDLRPIFGVINWNLRQLQMKNVNSFAIQQNIQTSIHEIIHALGFIKILYQYYYDPQTLQFYNLTSEKDQNNHLILSTPRLANTSKEYFQCDLITGAVMENQGGDNSADHHFERTYYFNELMTGSQMNGQSVLSEFTFALLSDFGQYYRLLKYKRDFMTYGRAKGCDFLFKSCKELEVDEFCQENEYTCSFGNIGIGKCGQDQLSDQCSYRSIFKGMDCKNPFQFQTQEQIDHFSQTKSTVSENSLCFQISYKEEKVETLSERLSQIKESCYRIKCKNDQIHIIFQQNDNDYIQVHCPENETITFSEINFQIKCPQNSKQICANQNDCQNQCNSRGFCVNQQCTCQFGFSGYYCENECNGFRKEDKCLIECDEQDYADSNSMYCLTCSGNCKTCKSIIECLECEDGYHLVDNFCEPLYQKIQSSSIQFYSTTQKIILILLIILI
;
A
#
# COMPACT_ATOMS: atom_id res chain seq x y z
N MET A 1 2.22 12.36 -10.22
CA MET A 1 2.22 13.80 -10.62
C MET A 1 0.94 14.16 -11.31
N ILE A 2 0.63 15.43 -11.54
CA ILE A 2 -0.68 15.91 -11.96
C ILE A 2 -0.59 16.68 -13.30
N ARG A 3 -1.57 16.55 -14.21
CA ARG A 3 -1.71 17.41 -15.41
C ARG A 3 -2.06 18.84 -14.96
N SER A 4 -1.20 19.80 -15.28
CA SER A 4 -1.26 21.17 -14.75
C SER A 4 -2.24 22.05 -15.53
N GLN A 5 -2.84 23.02 -14.82
CA GLN A 5 -3.32 24.28 -15.40
C GLN A 5 -2.36 25.38 -14.94
N GLN A 6 -1.91 26.25 -15.85
CA GLN A 6 -0.99 27.38 -15.56
C GLN A 6 -1.59 28.52 -14.71
N GLU A 7 -2.64 28.24 -13.94
CA GLU A 7 -3.36 29.25 -13.15
C GLU A 7 -3.19 29.00 -11.65
N THR A 8 -3.00 30.07 -10.88
CA THR A 8 -3.10 30.00 -9.42
C THR A 8 -4.50 29.53 -9.04
N ILE A 9 -4.58 28.53 -8.17
CA ILE A 9 -5.86 28.03 -7.68
C ILE A 9 -6.24 28.80 -6.41
N VAL A 10 -7.50 29.18 -6.33
CA VAL A 10 -8.09 29.84 -5.16
C VAL A 10 -9.25 28.99 -4.68
N PHE A 11 -9.37 28.78 -3.37
CA PHE A 11 -10.51 28.02 -2.84
C PHE A 11 -11.81 28.80 -3.12
N GLY A 12 -11.78 30.10 -2.87
CA GLY A 12 -12.82 31.07 -3.18
C GLY A 12 -13.83 31.21 -2.04
N ASN A 13 -15.03 31.73 -2.35
CA ASN A 13 -16.04 32.07 -1.34
C ASN A 13 -16.75 30.85 -0.68
N LYS A 14 -16.23 29.63 -0.84
CA LYS A 14 -16.71 28.49 -0.05
C LYS A 14 -16.17 28.62 1.36
N THR A 15 -17.03 28.45 2.35
CA THR A 15 -16.64 28.51 3.77
C THR A 15 -16.22 27.15 4.32
N THR A 16 -16.66 26.05 3.68
CA THR A 16 -16.42 24.69 4.16
C THR A 16 -15.83 23.75 3.09
N CYS A 17 -15.08 22.76 3.56
CA CYS A 17 -14.44 21.71 2.77
C CYS A 17 -14.58 20.38 3.51
N GLY A 18 -15.37 19.45 2.96
CA GLY A 18 -15.67 18.16 3.61
C GLY A 18 -16.21 18.30 5.03
N GLY A 19 -17.07 19.28 5.28
CA GLY A 19 -17.67 19.52 6.60
C GLY A 19 -16.84 20.36 7.56
N ILE A 20 -15.62 20.77 7.18
CA ILE A 20 -14.73 21.59 8.02
C ILE A 20 -14.74 23.05 7.57
N ASP A 21 -14.79 23.96 8.53
CA ASP A 21 -14.65 25.40 8.30
C ASP A 21 -13.22 25.75 7.87
N ILE A 22 -13.09 26.39 6.72
CA ILE A 22 -11.81 26.88 6.21
C ILE A 22 -11.66 28.34 6.61
N PRO A 23 -10.61 28.74 7.36
CA PRO A 23 -10.38 30.13 7.72
C PRO A 23 -10.31 31.06 6.50
N LEU A 24 -10.85 32.28 6.62
CA LEU A 24 -10.91 33.27 5.54
C LEU A 24 -9.54 33.53 4.89
N ALA A 25 -8.46 33.49 5.69
CA ALA A 25 -7.09 33.64 5.22
C ALA A 25 -6.67 32.57 4.18
N PHE A 26 -7.22 31.36 4.25
CA PHE A 26 -6.97 30.29 3.29
C PHE A 26 -7.98 30.27 2.14
N GLN A 27 -9.19 30.79 2.35
CA GLN A 27 -10.21 30.90 1.31
C GLN A 27 -9.76 31.80 0.15
N GLN A 28 -9.18 32.96 0.49
CA GLN A 28 -8.78 34.00 -0.46
C GLN A 28 -7.31 33.92 -0.89
N LYS A 29 -6.56 32.95 -0.36
CA LYS A 29 -5.16 32.78 -0.72
C LYS A 29 -5.07 32.18 -2.13
N GLU A 30 -4.20 32.78 -2.94
CA GLU A 30 -3.75 32.19 -4.19
C GLU A 30 -2.68 31.13 -3.93
N TYR A 31 -2.88 29.96 -4.51
CA TYR A 31 -1.98 28.82 -4.40
C TYR A 31 -1.40 28.50 -5.77
N ASN A 32 -0.08 28.51 -5.88
CA ASN A 32 0.63 28.04 -7.07
C ASN A 32 0.95 26.54 -6.92
N GLN A 33 -0.10 25.74 -6.74
CA GLN A 33 -0.04 24.30 -6.46
C GLN A 33 -1.10 23.58 -7.30
N ASP A 34 -0.83 22.35 -7.71
CA ASP A 34 -1.82 21.54 -8.43
C ASP A 34 -2.95 21.05 -7.51
N LEU A 35 -2.63 20.79 -6.25
CA LEU A 35 -3.56 20.30 -5.24
C LEU A 35 -3.19 20.88 -3.87
N VAL A 36 -4.18 21.43 -3.18
CA VAL A 36 -4.07 21.84 -1.78
C VAL A 36 -4.94 20.94 -0.92
N ILE A 37 -4.33 20.31 0.07
CA ILE A 37 -5.05 19.48 1.05
C ILE A 37 -5.03 20.20 2.39
N PHE A 38 -6.23 20.54 2.89
CA PHE A 38 -6.40 21.03 4.25
C PHE A 38 -6.37 19.85 5.22
N VAL A 39 -5.53 19.92 6.25
CA VAL A 39 -5.46 18.90 7.30
C VAL A 39 -6.09 19.46 8.55
N SER A 40 -7.13 18.81 9.05
CA SER A 40 -7.85 19.21 10.26
C SER A 40 -7.81 18.08 11.29
N PHE A 41 -8.02 18.45 12.55
CA PHE A 41 -8.11 17.53 13.67
C PHE A 41 -9.37 17.86 14.45
N GLN A 42 -10.15 16.84 14.79
CA GLN A 42 -11.29 16.97 15.67
C GLN A 42 -11.33 15.84 16.69
N TYR A 43 -11.94 16.08 17.84
CA TYR A 43 -12.19 15.05 18.83
C TYR A 43 -13.64 14.60 18.74
N ASP A 44 -13.90 13.45 18.14
CA ASP A 44 -15.24 12.89 17.99
C ASP A 44 -15.37 11.59 18.78
N ASN A 45 -16.16 11.64 19.84
CA ASN A 45 -16.40 10.49 20.71
C ASN A 45 -17.58 9.62 20.27
N SER A 46 -18.40 10.11 19.33
CA SER A 46 -19.59 9.42 18.83
C SER A 46 -19.28 8.42 17.71
N ASN A 47 -18.16 8.63 17.00
CA ASN A 47 -17.76 7.81 15.86
C ASN A 47 -16.37 7.19 16.06
N ASN A 48 -16.12 6.08 15.37
CA ASN A 48 -14.89 5.30 15.47
C ASN A 48 -13.96 5.41 14.25
N TYR A 49 -14.23 6.30 13.29
CA TYR A 49 -13.31 6.52 12.17
C TYR A 49 -11.99 7.10 12.66
N TYR A 50 -10.90 6.75 11.98
CA TYR A 50 -9.56 7.27 12.24
C TYR A 50 -9.36 8.64 11.58
N ALA A 51 -9.73 8.70 10.31
CA ALA A 51 -9.77 9.91 9.52
C ALA A 51 -10.87 9.78 8.45
N TYR A 52 -11.15 10.88 7.76
CA TYR A 52 -11.89 10.87 6.50
C TYR A 52 -11.31 11.91 5.56
N SER A 53 -11.52 11.71 4.27
CA SER A 53 -10.99 12.59 3.24
C SER A 53 -11.84 12.60 1.98
N GLY A 54 -11.66 13.66 1.20
CA GLY A 54 -12.25 13.78 -0.11
C GLY A 54 -11.93 15.10 -0.78
N PRO A 55 -12.25 15.21 -2.07
CA PRO A 55 -12.13 16.43 -2.84
C PRO A 55 -13.21 17.43 -2.45
N CYS A 56 -12.85 18.70 -2.25
CA CYS A 56 -13.78 19.80 -1.97
C CYS A 56 -14.03 20.70 -3.18
N LYS A 57 -13.08 20.70 -4.11
CA LYS A 57 -13.15 21.47 -5.34
C LYS A 57 -12.42 20.74 -6.45
N ILE A 58 -13.11 20.59 -7.56
CA ILE A 58 -12.55 20.14 -8.84
C ILE A 58 -12.48 21.33 -9.80
N THR A 59 -11.58 21.29 -10.77
CA THR A 59 -11.57 22.29 -11.84
C THR A 59 -12.67 22.03 -12.86
N LYS A 60 -13.04 23.06 -13.63
CA LYS A 60 -14.12 23.00 -14.63
C LYS A 60 -13.67 22.47 -15.98
N TYR A 61 -12.36 22.49 -16.25
CA TYR A 61 -11.81 22.19 -17.57
C TYR A 61 -11.51 20.71 -17.72
N ASP A 62 -10.78 20.18 -16.75
CA ASP A 62 -10.38 18.78 -16.73
C ASP A 62 -11.00 18.03 -15.54
N LEU A 63 -11.93 18.60 -14.77
CA LEU A 63 -12.66 17.88 -13.69
C LEU A 63 -11.78 17.24 -12.61
N ARG A 64 -10.51 17.62 -12.53
CA ARG A 64 -9.55 17.12 -11.57
C ARG A 64 -9.72 17.76 -10.18
N PRO A 65 -9.50 17.01 -9.09
CA PRO A 65 -9.35 17.57 -7.74
C PRO A 65 -8.21 18.59 -7.64
N ILE A 66 -8.54 19.77 -7.13
CA ILE A 66 -7.59 20.87 -6.89
C ILE A 66 -7.58 21.33 -5.42
N PHE A 67 -8.66 21.06 -4.68
CA PHE A 67 -8.67 21.17 -3.22
C PHE A 67 -9.29 19.93 -2.61
N GLY A 68 -8.69 19.43 -1.54
CA GLY A 68 -9.21 18.34 -0.72
C GLY A 68 -9.03 18.63 0.77
N VAL A 69 -9.53 17.72 1.59
CA VAL A 69 -9.39 17.78 3.04
C VAL A 69 -9.06 16.41 3.59
N ILE A 70 -8.26 16.36 4.65
CA ILE A 70 -8.09 15.19 5.51
C ILE A 70 -8.44 15.64 6.92
N ASN A 71 -9.36 14.95 7.55
CA ASN A 71 -9.75 15.23 8.91
C ASN A 71 -9.46 14.05 9.82
N TRP A 72 -8.70 14.29 10.88
CA TRP A 72 -8.30 13.27 11.83
C TRP A 72 -9.18 13.26 13.08
N ASN A 73 -9.55 12.07 13.54
CA ASN A 73 -10.14 11.88 14.85
C ASN A 73 -9.05 11.70 15.91
N LEU A 74 -8.84 12.74 16.73
CA LEU A 74 -7.85 12.74 17.82
C LEU A 74 -8.08 11.61 18.85
N ARG A 75 -9.30 11.09 18.96
CA ARG A 75 -9.61 9.94 19.80
C ARG A 75 -8.86 8.68 19.36
N GLN A 76 -8.76 8.45 18.05
CA GLN A 76 -8.13 7.24 17.48
C GLN A 76 -6.61 7.38 17.33
N LEU A 77 -6.11 8.61 17.14
CA LEU A 77 -4.68 8.88 16.96
C LEU A 77 -3.78 8.52 18.17
N GLN A 78 -4.36 8.28 19.36
CA GLN A 78 -3.68 7.80 20.57
C GLN A 78 -2.28 8.41 20.81
N MET A 79 -2.18 9.73 20.69
CA MET A 79 -0.92 10.51 20.70
C MET A 79 -0.10 10.43 22.01
N LYS A 80 -0.57 9.70 23.03
CA LYS A 80 0.07 9.65 24.36
C LYS A 80 1.23 8.65 24.45
N ASN A 81 1.26 7.60 23.62
CA ASN A 81 2.31 6.56 23.64
C ASN A 81 2.68 6.13 22.20
N VAL A 82 3.11 7.09 21.39
CA VAL A 82 3.40 6.87 19.96
C VAL A 82 4.72 6.10 19.81
N ASN A 83 4.66 4.87 19.31
CA ASN A 83 5.83 4.08 18.91
C ASN A 83 5.94 4.04 17.37
N SER A 84 7.04 3.50 16.84
CA SER A 84 7.29 3.42 15.38
C SER A 84 6.15 2.74 14.62
N PHE A 85 5.54 1.71 15.20
CA PHE A 85 4.40 1.01 14.62
C PHE A 85 3.15 1.88 14.51
N ALA A 86 2.78 2.58 15.58
CA ALA A 86 1.64 3.51 15.56
C ALA A 86 1.85 4.63 14.53
N ILE A 87 3.08 5.12 14.39
CA ILE A 87 3.44 6.09 13.34
C ILE A 87 3.23 5.48 11.96
N GLN A 88 3.71 4.26 11.71
CA GLN A 88 3.56 3.58 10.42
C GLN A 88 2.09 3.38 10.05
N GLN A 89 1.25 2.95 10.99
CA GLN A 89 -0.19 2.81 10.79
C GLN A 89 -0.85 4.16 10.46
N ASN A 90 -0.50 5.22 11.19
CA ASN A 90 -0.99 6.57 10.90
C ASN A 90 -0.51 7.09 9.53
N ILE A 91 0.71 6.76 9.10
CA ILE A 91 1.18 7.09 7.74
C ILE A 91 0.36 6.34 6.69
N GLN A 92 0.11 5.04 6.88
CA GLN A 92 -0.72 4.26 5.97
C GLN A 92 -2.14 4.84 5.86
N THR A 93 -2.76 5.18 6.99
CA THR A 93 -4.06 5.88 6.99
C THR A 93 -3.96 7.23 6.29
N SER A 94 -2.89 8.00 6.49
CA SER A 94 -2.69 9.26 5.77
C SER A 94 -2.68 9.06 4.25
N ILE A 95 -1.96 8.04 3.77
CA ILE A 95 -1.86 7.74 2.33
C ILE A 95 -3.23 7.31 1.78
N HIS A 96 -3.95 6.45 2.49
CA HIS A 96 -5.31 6.04 2.15
C HIS A 96 -6.24 7.25 1.97
N GLU A 97 -6.26 8.15 2.94
CA GLU A 97 -7.06 9.36 2.89
C GLU A 97 -6.64 10.30 1.74
N ILE A 98 -5.33 10.46 1.50
CA ILE A 98 -4.84 11.23 0.35
C ILE A 98 -5.38 10.66 -0.96
N ILE A 99 -5.47 9.34 -1.11
CA ILE A 99 -5.98 8.70 -2.33
C ILE A 99 -7.47 9.01 -2.55
N HIS A 100 -8.28 9.10 -1.48
CA HIS A 100 -9.65 9.64 -1.59
C HIS A 100 -9.67 11.10 -2.05
N ALA A 101 -8.81 11.96 -1.50
CA ALA A 101 -8.69 13.36 -1.95
C ALA A 101 -8.23 13.49 -3.40
N LEU A 102 -7.42 12.54 -3.90
CA LEU A 102 -6.98 12.45 -5.29
C LEU A 102 -8.11 11.95 -6.22
N GLY A 103 -9.14 11.32 -5.69
CA GLY A 103 -10.37 11.05 -6.42
C GLY A 103 -10.74 9.59 -6.61
N PHE A 104 -10.13 8.69 -5.83
CA PHE A 104 -10.74 7.39 -5.58
C PHE A 104 -11.91 7.56 -4.61
N ILE A 105 -13.06 7.97 -5.13
CA ILE A 105 -14.27 8.19 -4.33
C ILE A 105 -15.49 8.07 -5.26
N LYS A 106 -16.54 7.36 -4.83
CA LYS A 106 -17.73 7.04 -5.65
C LYS A 106 -18.30 8.23 -6.42
N ILE A 107 -18.42 9.38 -5.75
CA ILE A 107 -19.02 10.59 -6.34
C ILE A 107 -18.24 11.13 -7.55
N LEU A 108 -16.96 10.77 -7.69
CA LEU A 108 -16.16 11.18 -8.84
C LEU A 108 -16.17 10.18 -9.99
N TYR A 109 -16.70 8.96 -9.86
CA TYR A 109 -16.72 7.98 -10.96
C TYR A 109 -17.41 8.49 -12.22
N GLN A 110 -18.45 9.31 -12.06
CA GLN A 110 -19.12 9.99 -13.17
C GLN A 110 -18.22 10.94 -13.98
N TYR A 111 -17.06 11.32 -13.44
CA TYR A 111 -16.09 12.21 -14.08
C TYR A 111 -14.86 11.45 -14.61
N TYR A 112 -14.82 10.13 -14.48
CA TYR A 112 -13.79 9.34 -15.13
C TYR A 112 -14.15 9.31 -16.62
N TYR A 113 -13.20 9.68 -17.47
CA TYR A 113 -13.38 9.70 -18.91
C TYR A 113 -12.22 9.07 -19.63
N ASP A 114 -12.50 8.58 -20.83
CA ASP A 114 -11.50 8.19 -21.80
C ASP A 114 -10.94 9.44 -22.47
N PRO A 115 -9.65 9.77 -22.32
CA PRO A 115 -9.08 10.98 -22.89
C PRO A 115 -8.88 10.90 -24.41
N GLN A 116 -8.97 9.71 -25.00
CA GLN A 116 -8.94 9.57 -26.46
C GLN A 116 -10.27 10.02 -27.07
N THR A 117 -11.39 9.65 -26.43
CA THR A 117 -12.74 9.96 -26.93
C THR A 117 -13.41 11.14 -26.23
N LEU A 118 -12.84 11.59 -25.10
CA LEU A 118 -13.41 12.56 -24.16
C LEU A 118 -14.81 12.16 -23.64
N GLN A 119 -15.16 10.88 -23.72
CA GLN A 119 -16.42 10.36 -23.22
C GLN A 119 -16.27 9.85 -21.79
N PHE A 120 -17.25 10.16 -20.95
CA PHE A 120 -17.32 9.61 -19.60
C PHE A 120 -17.63 8.12 -19.62
N TYR A 121 -16.98 7.37 -18.74
CA TYR A 121 -17.27 5.95 -18.55
C TYR A 121 -18.59 5.78 -17.76
N ASN A 122 -19.37 4.76 -18.09
CA ASN A 122 -20.58 4.40 -17.34
C ASN A 122 -20.25 3.43 -16.18
N LEU A 123 -19.54 3.94 -15.18
CA LEU A 123 -18.93 3.13 -14.11
C LEU A 123 -19.83 2.76 -12.94
N THR A 124 -21.10 3.18 -12.92
CA THR A 124 -21.99 3.00 -11.76
C THR A 124 -23.06 1.92 -11.98
N SER A 125 -23.04 1.26 -13.14
CA SER A 125 -24.14 0.38 -13.57
C SER A 125 -23.81 -1.11 -13.57
N GLU A 126 -22.54 -1.47 -13.75
CA GLU A 126 -22.11 -2.87 -13.83
C GLU A 126 -21.96 -3.47 -12.43
N LYS A 127 -22.63 -4.60 -12.18
CA LYS A 127 -22.55 -5.32 -10.92
C LYS A 127 -22.38 -6.81 -11.12
N ASP A 128 -21.71 -7.45 -10.18
CA ASP A 128 -21.61 -8.91 -10.15
C ASP A 128 -22.85 -9.57 -9.50
N GLN A 129 -22.80 -10.89 -9.40
CA GLN A 129 -23.85 -11.71 -8.78
C GLN A 129 -24.07 -11.44 -7.28
N ASN A 130 -23.07 -10.90 -6.59
CA ASN A 130 -23.11 -10.55 -5.18
C ASN A 130 -23.41 -9.05 -4.96
N ASN A 131 -23.85 -8.35 -6.02
CA ASN A 131 -24.22 -6.93 -6.02
C ASN A 131 -23.05 -5.97 -5.71
N HIS A 132 -21.80 -6.42 -5.87
CA HIS A 132 -20.64 -5.53 -5.92
C HIS A 132 -20.68 -4.70 -7.20
N LEU A 133 -20.31 -3.43 -7.10
CA LEU A 133 -20.01 -2.64 -8.28
C LEU A 133 -18.72 -3.15 -8.93
N ILE A 134 -18.71 -3.27 -10.25
CA ILE A 134 -17.49 -3.56 -11.01
C ILE A 134 -17.01 -2.27 -11.69
N LEU A 135 -15.83 -1.80 -11.28
CA LEU A 135 -15.22 -0.59 -11.84
C LEU A 135 -14.39 -0.93 -13.08
N SER A 136 -15.04 -0.82 -14.24
CA SER A 136 -14.52 -1.29 -15.54
C SER A 136 -13.81 -0.19 -16.35
N THR A 137 -12.72 0.37 -15.81
CA THR A 137 -11.85 1.27 -16.57
C THR A 137 -10.73 0.48 -17.28
N PRO A 138 -10.16 0.97 -18.41
CA PRO A 138 -9.29 0.13 -19.25
C PRO A 138 -8.05 -0.45 -18.56
N ARG A 139 -7.26 0.35 -17.82
CA ARG A 139 -6.05 -0.15 -17.14
C ARG A 139 -6.45 -1.01 -15.96
N LEU A 140 -7.44 -0.60 -15.18
CA LEU A 140 -7.92 -1.37 -14.02
C LEU A 140 -8.48 -2.74 -14.43
N ALA A 141 -9.22 -2.82 -15.53
CA ALA A 141 -9.70 -4.06 -16.12
C ALA A 141 -8.54 -4.96 -16.55
N ASN A 142 -7.55 -4.41 -17.27
CA ASN A 142 -6.37 -5.17 -17.69
C ASN A 142 -5.56 -5.67 -16.48
N THR A 143 -5.33 -4.81 -15.49
CA THR A 143 -4.67 -5.17 -14.23
C THR A 143 -5.42 -6.29 -13.52
N SER A 144 -6.76 -6.25 -13.48
CA SER A 144 -7.57 -7.31 -12.86
C SER A 144 -7.43 -8.64 -13.59
N LYS A 145 -7.47 -8.65 -14.92
CA LYS A 145 -7.30 -9.86 -15.73
C LYS A 145 -5.93 -10.50 -15.51
N GLU A 146 -4.87 -9.70 -15.62
CA GLU A 146 -3.49 -10.15 -15.46
C GLU A 146 -3.21 -10.63 -14.02
N TYR A 147 -3.68 -9.89 -13.02
CA TYR A 147 -3.45 -10.18 -11.61
C TYR A 147 -4.09 -11.49 -11.18
N PHE A 148 -5.39 -11.68 -11.48
CA PHE A 148 -6.13 -12.87 -11.10
C PHE A 148 -5.94 -14.03 -12.07
N GLN A 149 -5.37 -13.81 -13.27
CA GLN A 149 -5.36 -14.76 -14.39
C GLN A 149 -6.78 -15.19 -14.79
N CYS A 150 -7.66 -14.21 -14.95
CA CYS A 150 -9.05 -14.44 -15.32
C CYS A 150 -9.47 -13.54 -16.48
N ASP A 151 -9.68 -14.08 -17.67
CA ASP A 151 -10.09 -13.28 -18.84
C ASP A 151 -11.53 -12.75 -18.76
N LEU A 152 -12.35 -13.34 -17.89
CA LEU A 152 -13.77 -13.02 -17.72
C LEU A 152 -14.03 -11.81 -16.83
N ILE A 153 -13.07 -11.38 -16.00
CA ILE A 153 -13.25 -10.19 -15.16
C ILE A 153 -13.15 -8.91 -16.02
N THR A 154 -14.08 -7.99 -15.81
CA THR A 154 -14.24 -6.77 -16.63
C THR A 154 -13.71 -5.51 -15.96
N GLY A 155 -13.39 -5.56 -14.66
CA GLY A 155 -12.94 -4.42 -13.86
C GLY A 155 -12.55 -4.84 -12.45
N ALA A 156 -12.24 -3.88 -11.57
CA ALA A 156 -12.02 -4.19 -10.16
C ALA A 156 -13.36 -4.30 -9.41
N VAL A 157 -13.44 -5.25 -8.48
CA VAL A 157 -14.61 -5.44 -7.61
C VAL A 157 -14.57 -4.44 -6.46
N MET A 158 -15.65 -3.69 -6.29
CA MET A 158 -15.76 -2.64 -5.28
C MET A 158 -16.55 -3.11 -4.07
N GLU A 159 -16.20 -2.57 -2.90
CA GLU A 159 -16.83 -2.84 -1.62
C GLU A 159 -18.35 -2.65 -1.67
N ASN A 160 -19.13 -3.64 -1.22
CA ASN A 160 -20.60 -3.57 -1.17
C ASN A 160 -21.17 -3.37 0.25
N GLN A 161 -20.34 -3.46 1.29
CA GLN A 161 -20.73 -3.37 2.71
C GLN A 161 -20.27 -2.06 3.38
N GLY A 162 -20.62 -1.90 4.66
CA GLY A 162 -20.26 -0.72 5.47
C GLY A 162 -21.11 0.54 5.24
N GLY A 163 -22.10 0.49 4.35
CA GLY A 163 -23.04 1.59 4.07
C GLY A 163 -22.45 2.69 3.17
N ASP A 164 -23.18 3.80 3.00
CA ASP A 164 -22.87 4.86 2.01
C ASP A 164 -21.48 5.51 2.15
N ASN A 165 -20.85 5.41 3.33
CA ASN A 165 -19.52 5.98 3.57
C ASN A 165 -18.37 4.98 3.29
N SER A 166 -18.68 3.73 2.95
CA SER A 166 -17.69 2.67 2.70
C SER A 166 -17.92 2.01 1.34
N ALA A 167 -19.16 1.65 1.05
CA ALA A 167 -19.55 0.95 -0.17
C ALA A 167 -19.23 1.79 -1.42
N ASP A 168 -18.62 1.14 -2.42
CA ASP A 168 -18.13 1.72 -3.66
C ASP A 168 -17.03 2.79 -3.51
N HIS A 169 -16.55 3.08 -2.30
CA HIS A 169 -15.42 3.99 -2.06
C HIS A 169 -14.08 3.24 -1.95
N HIS A 170 -14.14 1.92 -1.80
CA HIS A 170 -13.01 1.04 -1.50
C HIS A 170 -13.02 -0.19 -2.39
N PHE A 171 -11.87 -0.85 -2.51
CA PHE A 171 -11.82 -2.19 -3.09
C PHE A 171 -12.45 -3.22 -2.15
N GLU A 172 -13.07 -4.24 -2.73
CA GLU A 172 -13.76 -5.31 -2.00
C GLU A 172 -12.80 -6.11 -1.11
N ARG A 173 -13.03 -6.08 0.20
CA ARG A 173 -12.13 -6.70 1.19
C ARG A 173 -11.89 -8.19 0.90
N THR A 174 -12.89 -8.91 0.41
CA THR A 174 -12.78 -10.35 0.12
C THR A 174 -11.71 -10.68 -0.91
N TYR A 175 -11.56 -9.85 -1.94
CA TYR A 175 -10.66 -10.13 -3.06
C TYR A 175 -9.32 -9.39 -2.95
N TYR A 176 -9.30 -8.27 -2.21
CA TYR A 176 -8.14 -7.39 -2.12
C TYR A 176 -7.49 -7.37 -0.73
N PHE A 177 -8.09 -8.00 0.28
CA PHE A 177 -7.59 -8.20 1.65
C PHE A 177 -6.74 -7.06 2.23
N ASN A 178 -5.42 -7.12 2.03
CA ASN A 178 -4.45 -6.19 2.59
C ASN A 178 -4.10 -5.02 1.67
N GLU A 179 -4.82 -4.81 0.57
CA GLU A 179 -4.73 -3.60 -0.24
C GLU A 179 -5.10 -2.38 0.61
N LEU A 180 -4.29 -1.33 0.49
CA LEU A 180 -4.39 -0.13 1.31
C LEU A 180 -5.77 0.52 1.23
N MET A 181 -6.43 0.48 0.08
CA MET A 181 -7.73 1.09 -0.22
C MET A 181 -8.91 0.16 0.02
N THR A 182 -8.79 -0.83 0.92
CA THR A 182 -9.93 -1.57 1.46
C THR A 182 -10.57 -0.80 2.63
N GLY A 183 -11.87 -0.99 2.89
CA GLY A 183 -12.69 -0.10 3.75
C GLY A 183 -12.44 -0.17 5.27
N SER A 184 -11.41 -0.88 5.73
CA SER A 184 -11.05 -0.89 7.15
C SER A 184 -9.56 -1.04 7.39
N GLN A 185 -9.04 -0.53 8.50
CA GLN A 185 -7.63 -0.69 8.83
C GLN A 185 -7.31 -2.15 9.16
N MET A 186 -6.27 -2.69 8.52
CA MET A 186 -5.73 -3.99 8.84
C MET A 186 -4.51 -3.86 9.76
N ASN A 187 -4.47 -4.66 10.84
CA ASN A 187 -3.25 -4.79 11.62
C ASN A 187 -2.19 -5.54 10.80
N GLY A 188 -1.02 -4.93 10.64
CA GLY A 188 0.11 -5.50 9.90
C GLY A 188 0.41 -4.74 8.60
N GLN A 189 0.78 -5.48 7.56
CA GLN A 189 1.26 -4.93 6.29
C GLN A 189 0.11 -4.66 5.31
N SER A 190 -0.38 -3.42 5.30
CA SER A 190 -1.14 -2.86 4.17
C SER A 190 -0.21 -2.63 2.98
N VAL A 191 -0.70 -2.88 1.76
CA VAL A 191 0.08 -2.74 0.51
C VAL A 191 -0.57 -1.75 -0.43
N LEU A 192 0.24 -0.83 -0.97
CA LEU A 192 -0.20 0.05 -2.05
C LEU A 192 0.03 -0.66 -3.40
N SER A 193 -1.01 -1.34 -3.87
CA SER A 193 -0.92 -2.29 -4.99
C SER A 193 -1.09 -1.63 -6.35
N GLU A 194 -0.85 -2.41 -7.40
CA GLU A 194 -1.12 -2.02 -8.79
C GLU A 194 -2.57 -1.64 -9.11
N PHE A 195 -3.54 -2.09 -8.31
CA PHE A 195 -4.94 -1.72 -8.48
C PHE A 195 -5.19 -0.24 -8.20
N THR A 196 -4.72 0.25 -7.05
CA THR A 196 -4.82 1.68 -6.70
C THR A 196 -4.14 2.55 -7.74
N PHE A 197 -2.95 2.12 -8.19
CA PHE A 197 -2.21 2.81 -9.24
C PHE A 197 -2.97 2.83 -10.57
N ALA A 198 -3.50 1.70 -11.04
CA ALA A 198 -4.28 1.62 -12.26
C ALA A 198 -5.53 2.52 -12.20
N LEU A 199 -6.25 2.50 -11.08
CA LEU A 199 -7.44 3.33 -10.85
C LEU A 199 -7.10 4.82 -10.93
N LEU A 200 -6.06 5.28 -10.23
CA LEU A 200 -5.63 6.67 -10.28
C LEU A 200 -5.17 7.08 -11.68
N SER A 201 -4.49 6.20 -12.42
CA SER A 201 -4.11 6.47 -13.81
C SER A 201 -5.30 6.57 -14.76
N ASP A 202 -6.36 5.80 -14.52
CA ASP A 202 -7.59 5.85 -15.30
C ASP A 202 -8.50 7.03 -14.94
N PHE A 203 -8.26 7.68 -13.81
CA PHE A 203 -8.99 8.90 -13.46
C PHE A 203 -8.52 10.09 -14.30
N GLY A 204 -9.12 10.24 -15.48
CA GLY A 204 -8.94 11.38 -16.39
C GLY A 204 -7.49 11.65 -16.82
N GLN A 205 -6.60 10.69 -16.58
CA GLN A 205 -5.16 10.72 -16.88
C GLN A 205 -4.40 11.92 -16.32
N TYR A 206 -4.84 12.48 -15.19
CA TYR A 206 -4.05 13.49 -14.50
C TYR A 206 -2.82 12.89 -13.85
N TYR A 207 -2.97 11.69 -13.29
CA TYR A 207 -1.99 11.09 -12.41
C TYR A 207 -0.93 10.31 -13.18
N ARG A 208 0.25 10.91 -13.31
CA ARG A 208 1.44 10.24 -13.83
C ARG A 208 2.11 9.45 -12.74
N LEU A 209 2.22 8.14 -12.95
CA LEU A 209 2.95 7.25 -12.07
C LEU A 209 4.38 7.12 -12.58
N LEU A 210 5.34 7.41 -11.70
CA LEU A 210 6.72 7.02 -11.95
C LEU A 210 6.78 5.49 -12.08
N LYS A 211 7.73 4.96 -12.85
CA LYS A 211 8.08 3.53 -12.91
C LYS A 211 8.59 2.98 -11.55
N TYR A 212 8.33 3.67 -10.45
CA TYR A 212 8.74 3.28 -9.12
C TYR A 212 8.06 1.97 -8.71
N LYS A 213 8.75 1.16 -7.90
CA LYS A 213 8.28 -0.15 -7.45
C LYS A 213 7.05 0.02 -6.56
N ARG A 214 5.90 -0.43 -7.07
CA ARG A 214 4.65 -0.66 -6.33
C ARG A 214 4.86 -1.79 -5.32
N ASP A 215 4.05 -1.84 -4.27
CA ASP A 215 4.09 -3.00 -3.38
C ASP A 215 3.61 -4.24 -4.12
N PHE A 216 4.27 -5.38 -3.87
CA PHE A 216 3.91 -6.64 -4.49
C PHE A 216 2.86 -7.38 -3.65
N MET A 217 1.58 -7.14 -3.98
CA MET A 217 0.48 -7.88 -3.37
C MET A 217 0.40 -9.29 -3.95
N THR A 218 0.27 -10.28 -3.08
CA THR A 218 0.23 -11.70 -3.45
C THR A 218 -1.11 -12.38 -3.16
N TYR A 219 -1.94 -11.76 -2.32
CA TYR A 219 -3.25 -12.26 -1.97
C TYR A 219 -4.15 -12.36 -3.21
N GLY A 220 -4.68 -13.55 -3.51
CA GLY A 220 -5.56 -13.75 -4.67
C GLY A 220 -4.87 -13.75 -6.04
N ARG A 221 -3.54 -13.52 -6.09
CA ARG A 221 -2.79 -13.47 -7.35
C ARG A 221 -2.79 -14.83 -8.05
N ALA A 222 -3.08 -14.83 -9.35
CA ALA A 222 -3.07 -16.00 -10.22
C ALA A 222 -3.96 -17.17 -9.75
N LYS A 223 -5.08 -16.87 -9.08
CA LYS A 223 -6.04 -17.90 -8.60
C LYS A 223 -7.11 -18.30 -9.62
N GLY A 224 -7.17 -17.61 -10.76
CA GLY A 224 -8.16 -17.84 -11.80
C GLY A 224 -9.54 -17.29 -11.46
N CYS A 225 -10.47 -17.45 -12.40
CA CYS A 225 -11.83 -16.91 -12.28
C CYS A 225 -12.64 -17.51 -11.13
N ASP A 226 -12.35 -18.74 -10.73
CA ASP A 226 -13.04 -19.41 -9.61
C ASP A 226 -12.88 -18.64 -8.30
N PHE A 227 -11.76 -17.97 -8.08
CA PHE A 227 -11.53 -17.14 -6.90
C PHE A 227 -12.50 -15.97 -6.79
N LEU A 228 -12.98 -15.46 -7.93
CA LEU A 228 -13.87 -14.30 -8.03
C LEU A 228 -15.35 -14.71 -8.09
N PHE A 229 -15.65 -15.89 -8.66
CA PHE A 229 -17.01 -16.28 -8.98
C PHE A 229 -17.58 -17.38 -8.08
N LYS A 230 -16.75 -18.10 -7.33
CA LYS A 230 -17.22 -19.07 -6.32
C LYS A 230 -17.22 -18.44 -4.94
N SER A 231 -18.03 -19.01 -4.06
CA SER A 231 -18.02 -18.65 -2.65
C SER A 231 -16.67 -19.02 -2.02
N CYS A 232 -16.11 -18.14 -1.19
CA CYS A 232 -14.89 -18.43 -0.41
C CYS A 232 -15.01 -19.67 0.48
N LYS A 233 -16.24 -20.10 0.82
CA LYS A 233 -16.49 -21.33 1.60
C LYS A 233 -16.33 -22.60 0.75
N GLU A 234 -16.39 -22.49 -0.57
CA GLU A 234 -16.22 -23.58 -1.54
C GLU A 234 -14.77 -23.69 -2.04
N LEU A 235 -13.93 -22.71 -1.75
CA LEU A 235 -12.56 -22.63 -2.22
C LEU A 235 -11.59 -23.23 -1.20
N GLU A 236 -10.78 -24.18 -1.65
CA GLU A 236 -9.65 -24.71 -0.90
C GLU A 236 -8.38 -23.91 -1.23
N VAL A 237 -8.29 -22.69 -0.70
CA VAL A 237 -7.17 -21.77 -0.93
C VAL A 237 -6.60 -21.20 0.37
N ASP A 238 -5.32 -20.87 0.36
CA ASP A 238 -4.61 -20.33 1.53
C ASP A 238 -5.11 -18.94 1.96
N GLU A 239 -5.79 -18.18 1.10
CA GLU A 239 -6.33 -16.86 1.38
C GLU A 239 -7.41 -16.86 2.46
N PHE A 240 -8.18 -17.95 2.54
CA PHE A 240 -9.30 -18.10 3.47
C PHE A 240 -8.94 -19.12 4.56
N CYS A 241 -9.68 -19.07 5.66
CA CYS A 241 -9.56 -20.02 6.75
C CYS A 241 -10.93 -20.48 7.24
N GLN A 242 -10.96 -21.62 7.91
CA GLN A 242 -12.16 -22.14 8.54
C GLN A 242 -11.88 -22.28 10.03
N GLU A 243 -12.86 -21.84 10.84
CA GLU A 243 -12.88 -21.98 12.30
C GLU A 243 -11.87 -21.12 13.10
N ASN A 244 -12.20 -20.83 14.37
CA ASN A 244 -11.57 -19.90 15.32
C ASN A 244 -10.11 -20.26 15.74
N GLU A 245 -9.32 -20.84 14.84
CA GLU A 245 -7.96 -21.29 15.11
C GLU A 245 -6.97 -20.12 15.13
N TYR A 246 -5.93 -20.31 15.94
CA TYR A 246 -4.72 -19.50 15.89
C TYR A 246 -3.77 -20.14 14.89
N THR A 247 -3.22 -19.31 14.01
CA THR A 247 -2.30 -19.72 12.95
C THR A 247 -1.63 -18.48 12.38
N CYS A 248 -0.53 -18.61 11.66
CA CYS A 248 0.14 -17.45 11.09
C CYS A 248 -0.77 -16.70 10.10
N SER A 249 -0.70 -15.36 10.10
CA SER A 249 -1.39 -14.56 9.08
C SER A 249 -0.90 -14.91 7.67
N PHE A 250 -1.68 -14.58 6.63
CA PHE A 250 -1.36 -14.94 5.23
C PHE A 250 0.07 -14.58 4.80
N GLY A 251 0.61 -13.46 5.26
CA GLY A 251 1.99 -13.03 4.98
C GLY A 251 3.04 -13.50 5.99
N ASN A 252 2.69 -14.38 6.94
CA ASN A 252 3.52 -14.80 8.07
C ASN A 252 4.05 -13.64 8.92
N ILE A 253 3.38 -12.50 8.95
CA ILE A 253 3.88 -11.30 9.65
C ILE A 253 3.41 -11.21 11.11
N GLY A 254 2.54 -12.12 11.55
CA GLY A 254 2.02 -12.16 12.91
C GLY A 254 1.24 -13.44 13.17
N ILE A 255 0.97 -13.71 14.45
CA ILE A 255 0.06 -14.79 14.85
C ILE A 255 -1.36 -14.28 14.61
N GLY A 256 -2.01 -14.88 13.63
CA GLY A 256 -3.36 -14.58 13.27
C GLY A 256 -4.38 -15.37 14.10
N LYS A 257 -5.58 -14.82 14.18
CA LYS A 257 -6.79 -15.56 14.54
C LYS A 257 -7.72 -15.53 13.34
N CYS A 258 -8.19 -16.70 12.94
CA CYS A 258 -9.19 -16.80 11.89
C CYS A 258 -10.50 -16.14 12.34
N GLY A 259 -11.05 -15.27 11.50
CA GLY A 259 -12.28 -14.55 11.79
C GLY A 259 -12.80 -13.79 10.57
N GLN A 260 -14.02 -13.28 10.71
CA GLN A 260 -14.69 -12.46 9.70
C GLN A 260 -14.66 -11.00 10.16
N ASP A 261 -14.47 -10.08 9.23
CA ASP A 261 -14.80 -8.68 9.46
C ASP A 261 -16.17 -8.33 8.85
N GLN A 262 -16.57 -7.07 8.99
CA GLN A 262 -17.86 -6.57 8.52
C GLN A 262 -17.92 -6.25 7.02
N LEU A 263 -16.81 -6.43 6.29
CA LEU A 263 -16.62 -6.04 4.90
C LEU A 263 -16.26 -7.22 3.98
N SER A 264 -16.08 -8.41 4.53
CA SER A 264 -15.48 -9.57 3.84
C SER A 264 -16.50 -10.57 3.32
N ASP A 265 -17.75 -10.18 3.02
CA ASP A 265 -18.76 -11.13 2.49
C ASP A 265 -18.92 -12.44 3.30
N GLN A 266 -18.70 -12.38 4.62
CA GLN A 266 -18.68 -13.55 5.51
C GLN A 266 -17.55 -14.57 5.23
N CYS A 267 -16.53 -14.16 4.50
CA CYS A 267 -15.30 -14.90 4.30
C CYS A 267 -14.39 -14.70 5.51
N SER A 268 -13.87 -15.80 6.02
CA SER A 268 -12.96 -15.76 7.16
C SER A 268 -11.53 -15.75 6.68
N TYR A 269 -10.70 -14.91 7.31
CA TYR A 269 -9.28 -14.80 7.01
C TYR A 269 -8.47 -14.70 8.31
N ARG A 270 -7.15 -14.86 8.21
CA ARG A 270 -6.23 -14.89 9.36
C ARG A 270 -5.77 -13.48 9.72
N SER A 271 -6.57 -12.78 10.52
CA SER A 271 -6.28 -11.42 11.02
C SER A 271 -5.26 -11.47 12.17
N ILE A 272 -4.25 -10.58 12.20
CA ILE A 272 -3.26 -10.58 13.29
C ILE A 272 -3.96 -10.31 14.63
N PHE A 273 -3.80 -11.25 15.57
CA PHE A 273 -4.38 -11.13 16.90
C PHE A 273 -3.68 -10.01 17.68
N LYS A 274 -4.45 -9.22 18.43
CA LYS A 274 -3.94 -8.01 19.10
C LYS A 274 -2.76 -8.34 20.01
N GLY A 275 -1.60 -7.71 19.75
CA GLY A 275 -0.38 -7.93 20.50
C GLY A 275 0.45 -9.15 20.08
N MET A 276 0.15 -9.73 18.90
CA MET A 276 0.89 -10.86 18.31
C MET A 276 1.44 -10.57 16.89
N ASP A 277 1.67 -9.30 16.57
CA ASP A 277 2.39 -8.86 15.36
C ASP A 277 3.90 -9.12 15.50
N CYS A 278 4.42 -10.06 14.73
CA CYS A 278 5.83 -10.43 14.80
C CYS A 278 6.77 -9.29 14.42
N LYS A 279 6.29 -8.27 13.70
CA LYS A 279 7.10 -7.11 13.30
C LYS A 279 7.13 -5.99 14.32
N ASN A 280 6.32 -6.06 15.39
CA ASN A 280 6.23 -5.01 16.40
C ASN A 280 6.87 -5.45 17.74
N PRO A 281 8.09 -4.96 18.07
CA PRO A 281 8.76 -5.33 19.32
C PRO A 281 8.08 -4.74 20.58
N PHE A 282 7.12 -3.83 20.44
CA PHE A 282 6.38 -3.19 21.54
C PHE A 282 4.96 -3.77 21.74
N GLN A 283 4.73 -4.99 21.24
CA GLN A 283 3.38 -5.54 21.05
C GLN A 283 2.67 -6.07 22.30
N PHE A 284 3.40 -6.45 23.35
CA PHE A 284 2.79 -7.23 24.44
C PHE A 284 1.81 -6.38 25.26
N GLN A 285 0.56 -6.83 25.32
CA GLN A 285 -0.50 -6.15 26.06
C GLN A 285 -0.83 -6.85 27.38
N THR A 286 -0.49 -8.13 27.52
CA THR A 286 -0.76 -8.92 28.71
C THR A 286 0.48 -9.71 29.15
N GLN A 287 0.58 -10.00 30.45
CA GLN A 287 1.64 -10.86 31.00
C GLN A 287 1.62 -12.26 30.35
N GLU A 288 0.43 -12.77 30.08
CA GLU A 288 0.18 -14.01 29.35
C GLU A 288 0.89 -14.07 27.98
N GLN A 289 0.85 -12.98 27.20
CA GLN A 289 1.57 -12.91 25.92
C GLN A 289 3.09 -12.89 26.12
N ILE A 290 3.57 -12.18 27.15
CA ILE A 290 4.99 -12.14 27.50
C ILE A 290 5.48 -13.56 27.84
N ASP A 291 4.70 -14.31 28.60
CA ASP A 291 5.04 -15.66 29.03
C ASP A 291 5.10 -16.63 27.82
N HIS A 292 4.13 -16.57 26.90
CA HIS A 292 4.13 -17.37 25.66
C HIS A 292 5.41 -17.12 24.83
N PHE A 293 5.70 -15.86 24.53
CA PHE A 293 6.87 -15.48 23.72
C PHE A 293 8.20 -15.80 24.43
N SER A 294 8.23 -15.71 25.77
CA SER A 294 9.41 -16.08 26.56
C SER A 294 9.65 -17.59 26.50
N GLN A 295 8.60 -18.41 26.63
CA GLN A 295 8.69 -19.87 26.61
C GLN A 295 9.09 -20.41 25.23
N THR A 296 8.63 -19.77 24.17
CA THR A 296 8.97 -20.14 22.79
C THR A 296 10.29 -19.52 22.32
N LYS A 297 11.02 -18.82 23.20
CA LYS A 297 12.25 -18.08 22.89
C LYS A 297 12.08 -17.19 21.65
N SER A 298 10.92 -16.54 21.56
CA SER A 298 10.56 -15.73 20.40
C SER A 298 11.50 -14.54 20.24
N THR A 299 11.86 -14.23 18.99
CA THR A 299 12.64 -13.05 18.64
C THR A 299 11.81 -12.13 17.76
N VAL A 300 11.38 -10.99 18.30
CA VAL A 300 10.50 -10.03 17.65
C VAL A 300 11.31 -8.82 17.18
N SER A 301 11.27 -8.53 15.88
CA SER A 301 11.86 -7.35 15.26
C SER A 301 11.17 -7.09 13.92
N GLU A 302 11.51 -6.00 13.25
CA GLU A 302 10.90 -5.63 11.94
C GLU A 302 11.02 -6.72 10.85
N ASN A 303 11.97 -7.66 11.01
CA ASN A 303 12.29 -8.76 10.10
C ASN A 303 11.88 -10.14 10.67
N SER A 304 11.05 -10.15 11.70
CA SER A 304 10.55 -11.39 12.27
C SER A 304 9.28 -11.84 11.55
N LEU A 305 9.14 -13.16 11.46
CA LEU A 305 7.97 -13.82 10.89
C LEU A 305 7.39 -14.81 11.89
N CYS A 306 6.12 -15.12 11.69
CA CYS A 306 5.37 -16.15 12.38
C CYS A 306 5.69 -17.51 11.78
N PHE A 307 5.95 -18.47 12.67
CA PHE A 307 6.14 -19.88 12.35
C PHE A 307 5.25 -20.73 13.24
N GLN A 308 4.82 -21.87 12.70
CA GLN A 308 4.16 -22.90 13.48
C GLN A 308 5.21 -23.68 14.30
N ILE A 309 4.89 -23.98 15.55
CA ILE A 309 5.72 -24.71 16.51
C ILE A 309 4.98 -25.94 17.05
N SER A 310 5.75 -26.95 17.46
CA SER A 310 5.21 -28.15 18.11
C SER A 310 6.13 -28.59 19.25
N TYR A 311 5.64 -28.60 20.49
CA TYR A 311 6.41 -29.03 21.65
C TYR A 311 6.72 -30.53 21.59
N LYS A 312 7.92 -30.91 22.07
CA LYS A 312 8.36 -32.32 22.13
C LYS A 312 7.73 -33.09 23.31
N GLU A 313 7.25 -32.37 24.34
CA GLU A 313 6.62 -32.94 25.54
C GLU A 313 5.27 -32.25 25.82
N GLU A 314 4.29 -33.02 26.30
CA GLU A 314 2.86 -32.65 26.35
C GLU A 314 2.44 -31.76 27.54
N LYS A 315 3.37 -31.23 28.35
CA LYS A 315 2.99 -30.46 29.54
C LYS A 315 3.78 -29.17 29.71
N VAL A 316 3.08 -28.05 29.52
CA VAL A 316 3.44 -26.76 30.10
C VAL A 316 2.32 -26.39 31.08
N GLU A 317 2.53 -26.66 32.37
CA GLU A 317 1.53 -26.50 33.44
C GLU A 317 1.19 -25.02 33.77
N THR A 318 1.84 -24.05 33.12
CA THR A 318 1.78 -22.63 33.50
C THR A 318 1.07 -21.70 32.50
N LEU A 319 0.65 -22.18 31.32
CA LEU A 319 -0.09 -21.36 30.35
C LEU A 319 -1.61 -21.46 30.56
N SER A 320 -2.32 -20.36 30.31
CA SER A 320 -3.78 -20.36 30.27
C SER A 320 -4.28 -21.33 29.18
N GLU A 321 -5.45 -21.95 29.36
CA GLU A 321 -6.06 -22.85 28.36
C GLU A 321 -6.21 -22.22 26.97
N ARG A 322 -6.28 -20.89 26.91
CA ARG A 322 -6.37 -20.13 25.66
C ARG A 322 -5.02 -20.04 24.94
N LEU A 323 -3.92 -19.87 25.67
CA LEU A 323 -2.59 -19.77 25.08
C LEU A 323 -1.96 -21.13 24.79
N SER A 324 -2.35 -22.18 25.52
CA SER A 324 -1.94 -23.55 25.18
C SER A 324 -2.44 -24.01 23.80
N GLN A 325 -3.47 -23.34 23.25
CA GLN A 325 -3.96 -23.56 21.90
C GLN A 325 -3.11 -22.87 20.83
N ILE A 326 -2.31 -21.86 21.19
CA ILE A 326 -1.45 -21.15 20.23
C ILE A 326 -0.20 -21.99 19.97
N LYS A 327 -0.07 -22.44 18.73
CA LYS A 327 1.04 -23.27 18.27
C LYS A 327 1.92 -22.47 17.32
N GLU A 328 2.00 -21.17 17.52
CA GLU A 328 2.72 -20.24 16.67
C GLU A 328 3.63 -19.33 17.50
N SER A 329 4.74 -18.92 16.91
CA SER A 329 5.71 -18.03 17.53
C SER A 329 6.44 -17.20 16.49
N CYS A 330 7.05 -16.09 16.92
CA CYS A 330 7.76 -15.18 16.04
C CYS A 330 9.28 -15.39 16.10
N TYR A 331 9.93 -15.44 14.95
CA TYR A 331 11.39 -15.53 14.87
C TYR A 331 11.95 -14.61 13.79
N ARG A 332 13.07 -13.97 14.10
CA ARG A 332 13.89 -13.18 13.17
C ARG A 332 14.39 -14.08 12.05
N ILE A 333 14.30 -13.59 10.82
CA ILE A 333 14.82 -14.32 9.67
C ILE A 333 15.89 -13.54 8.92
N LYS A 334 16.60 -14.26 8.05
CA LYS A 334 17.41 -13.71 6.97
C LYS A 334 17.19 -14.57 5.73
N CYS A 335 16.95 -13.93 4.59
CA CYS A 335 16.86 -14.63 3.33
C CYS A 335 18.24 -14.76 2.67
N LYS A 336 18.56 -15.95 2.15
CA LYS A 336 19.74 -16.21 1.31
C LYS A 336 19.31 -17.09 0.14
N ASN A 337 19.50 -16.62 -1.10
CA ASN A 337 19.12 -17.35 -2.30
C ASN A 337 17.65 -17.84 -2.25
N ASP A 338 16.71 -16.95 -1.93
CA ASP A 338 15.29 -17.24 -1.75
C ASP A 338 14.94 -18.26 -0.64
N GLN A 339 15.91 -18.65 0.19
CA GLN A 339 15.71 -19.57 1.30
C GLN A 339 15.72 -18.85 2.66
N ILE A 340 14.85 -19.28 3.55
CA ILE A 340 14.73 -18.73 4.90
C ILE A 340 15.82 -19.31 5.80
N HIS A 341 16.51 -18.43 6.53
CA HIS A 341 17.35 -18.78 7.67
C HIS A 341 16.81 -18.11 8.92
N ILE A 342 16.45 -18.90 9.93
CA ILE A 342 15.99 -18.39 11.22
C ILE A 342 17.19 -18.02 12.08
N ILE A 343 17.13 -16.85 12.71
CA ILE A 343 18.16 -16.33 13.59
C ILE A 343 17.73 -16.58 15.05
N PHE A 344 18.50 -17.43 15.74
CA PHE A 344 18.35 -17.61 17.19
C PHE A 344 19.48 -16.91 17.92
N GLN A 345 19.15 -16.33 19.07
CA GLN A 345 20.12 -15.75 19.98
C GLN A 345 20.56 -16.82 20.99
N GLN A 346 21.87 -17.05 21.09
CA GLN A 346 22.45 -18.02 22.01
C GLN A 346 22.89 -17.35 23.32
N ASN A 347 23.55 -16.19 23.23
CA ASN A 347 24.01 -15.34 24.34
C ASN A 347 23.84 -13.85 23.99
N ASP A 348 24.20 -12.92 24.88
CA ASP A 348 24.01 -11.46 24.70
C ASP A 348 24.55 -10.88 23.37
N ASN A 349 25.53 -11.54 22.72
CA ASN A 349 26.09 -11.11 21.43
C ASN A 349 26.29 -12.22 20.38
N ASP A 350 25.92 -13.47 20.66
CA ASP A 350 26.11 -14.59 19.72
C ASP A 350 24.78 -15.06 19.12
N TYR A 351 24.75 -15.17 17.79
CA TYR A 351 23.60 -15.59 17.01
C TYR A 351 23.94 -16.78 16.13
N ILE A 352 23.03 -17.76 16.10
CA ILE A 352 23.09 -18.90 15.17
C ILE A 352 22.07 -18.71 14.06
N GLN A 353 22.44 -19.16 12.85
CA GLN A 353 21.56 -19.16 11.70
C GLN A 353 21.21 -20.59 11.33
N VAL A 354 19.93 -20.95 11.42
CA VAL A 354 19.43 -22.28 11.09
C VAL A 354 18.69 -22.19 9.77
N HIS A 355 19.10 -22.99 8.79
CA HIS A 355 18.39 -23.09 7.51
C HIS A 355 17.01 -23.71 7.72
N CYS A 356 15.99 -23.15 7.06
CA CYS A 356 14.59 -23.56 7.16
C CYS A 356 14.08 -23.99 5.78
N PRO A 357 14.24 -25.26 5.38
CA PRO A 357 13.78 -25.76 4.09
C PRO A 357 12.25 -25.79 4.01
N GLU A 358 11.67 -25.53 2.85
CA GLU A 358 10.20 -25.49 2.68
C GLU A 358 9.51 -26.78 3.16
N ASN A 359 8.44 -26.63 3.94
CA ASN A 359 7.65 -27.73 4.53
C ASN A 359 8.40 -28.71 5.43
N GLU A 360 9.68 -28.47 5.73
CA GLU A 360 10.43 -29.27 6.69
C GLU A 360 10.22 -28.77 8.12
N THR A 361 10.44 -29.66 9.08
CA THR A 361 10.42 -29.34 10.49
C THR A 361 11.85 -29.29 11.00
N ILE A 362 12.27 -28.14 11.51
CA ILE A 362 13.59 -27.99 12.11
C ILE A 362 13.55 -28.25 13.61
N THR A 363 14.61 -28.88 14.10
CA THR A 363 14.88 -29.05 15.53
C THR A 363 16.29 -28.61 15.83
N PHE A 364 16.48 -27.96 16.98
CA PHE A 364 17.81 -27.62 17.46
C PHE A 364 17.93 -27.97 18.95
N SER A 365 19.16 -28.23 19.42
CA SER A 365 19.43 -28.74 20.77
C SER A 365 18.98 -27.79 21.89
N GLU A 366 18.87 -26.49 21.58
CA GLU A 366 18.57 -25.45 22.57
C GLU A 366 17.06 -25.14 22.70
N ILE A 367 16.21 -25.82 21.92
CA ILE A 367 14.75 -25.66 21.96
C ILE A 367 14.04 -27.00 22.23
N ASN A 368 13.04 -26.95 23.11
CA ASN A 368 12.19 -28.09 23.46
C ASN A 368 10.95 -28.23 22.53
N PHE A 369 10.86 -27.41 21.49
CA PHE A 369 9.86 -27.50 20.44
C PHE A 369 10.54 -27.70 19.08
N GLN A 370 9.74 -28.03 18.07
CA GLN A 370 10.12 -28.08 16.67
C GLN A 370 9.44 -26.91 15.95
N ILE A 371 10.02 -26.44 14.85
CA ILE A 371 9.46 -25.34 14.05
C ILE A 371 9.19 -25.85 12.65
N LYS A 372 7.98 -25.67 12.15
CA LYS A 372 7.61 -26.01 10.78
C LYS A 372 7.92 -24.82 9.86
N CYS A 373 8.73 -25.08 8.85
CA CYS A 373 9.08 -24.11 7.83
C CYS A 373 7.93 -23.89 6.85
N PRO A 374 7.68 -22.64 6.42
CA PRO A 374 6.59 -22.33 5.51
C PRO A 374 6.88 -22.84 4.09
N GLN A 375 5.82 -23.07 3.31
CA GLN A 375 5.90 -23.59 1.94
C GLN A 375 6.17 -22.52 0.87
N ASN A 376 6.17 -21.24 1.25
CA ASN A 376 6.24 -20.09 0.36
C ASN A 376 7.51 -19.26 0.62
N SER A 377 8.66 -19.92 0.79
CA SER A 377 9.92 -19.25 1.18
C SER A 377 10.34 -18.17 0.17
N LYS A 378 10.21 -18.47 -1.13
CA LYS A 378 10.51 -17.53 -2.21
C LYS A 378 9.67 -16.26 -2.16
N GLN A 379 8.37 -16.39 -1.92
CA GLN A 379 7.43 -15.26 -1.82
C GLN A 379 7.71 -14.43 -0.57
N ILE A 380 7.93 -15.10 0.56
CA ILE A 380 8.31 -14.46 1.83
C ILE A 380 9.60 -13.65 1.63
N CYS A 381 10.61 -14.24 1.00
CA CYS A 381 11.90 -13.59 0.78
C CYS A 381 11.86 -12.47 -0.26
N ALA A 382 11.02 -12.58 -1.29
CA ALA A 382 10.79 -11.49 -2.23
C ALA A 382 10.23 -10.23 -1.54
N ASN A 383 9.41 -10.43 -0.50
CA ASN A 383 8.74 -9.36 0.26
C ASN A 383 9.51 -8.91 1.51
N GLN A 384 10.68 -9.47 1.82
CA GLN A 384 11.53 -8.94 2.88
C GLN A 384 12.18 -7.63 2.43
N ASN A 385 12.00 -6.55 3.20
CA ASN A 385 12.69 -5.27 2.98
C ASN A 385 14.07 -5.26 3.66
N ASP A 386 14.80 -6.36 3.54
CA ASP A 386 16.14 -6.49 4.12
C ASP A 386 17.20 -6.06 3.13
N CYS A 387 17.47 -4.76 3.11
CA CYS A 387 18.69 -4.26 2.52
C CYS A 387 19.86 -4.61 3.44
N GLN A 388 20.89 -5.23 2.87
CA GLN A 388 22.10 -5.57 3.62
C GLN A 388 22.70 -4.30 4.26
N ASN A 389 23.12 -4.43 5.51
CA ASN A 389 23.67 -3.35 6.34
C ASN A 389 22.74 -2.13 6.54
N GLN A 390 21.43 -2.28 6.37
CA GLN A 390 20.44 -1.19 6.55
C GLN A 390 20.82 0.08 5.77
N CYS A 391 21.31 -0.09 4.54
CA CYS A 391 21.77 1.03 3.71
C CYS A 391 22.81 1.93 4.41
N ASN A 392 23.66 1.33 5.25
CA ASN A 392 24.67 2.00 6.10
C ASN A 392 24.10 3.17 6.93
N SER A 393 22.80 3.15 7.25
CA SER A 393 22.08 4.27 7.87
C SER A 393 22.16 5.59 7.09
N ARG A 394 22.49 5.51 5.80
CA ARG A 394 22.64 6.62 4.84
C ARG A 394 21.64 6.51 3.69
N GLY A 395 20.59 5.72 3.87
CA GLY A 395 19.57 5.44 2.88
C GLY A 395 18.34 4.77 3.50
N PHE A 396 17.33 4.58 2.68
CA PHE A 396 16.11 3.88 3.01
C PHE A 396 16.04 2.59 2.22
N CYS A 397 15.66 1.48 2.84
CA CYS A 397 15.48 0.23 2.12
C CYS A 397 14.12 0.20 1.43
N VAL A 398 14.12 -0.07 0.12
CA VAL A 398 12.90 -0.25 -0.66
C VAL A 398 13.07 -1.50 -1.51
N ASN A 399 12.33 -2.56 -1.18
CA ASN A 399 12.32 -3.82 -1.93
C ASN A 399 13.75 -4.39 -2.14
N GLN A 400 14.48 -4.54 -1.03
CA GLN A 400 15.87 -5.05 -0.96
C GLN A 400 16.93 -4.18 -1.66
N GLN A 401 16.54 -2.99 -2.12
CA GLN A 401 17.44 -2.02 -2.73
C GLN A 401 17.50 -0.75 -1.89
N CYS A 402 18.72 -0.24 -1.68
CA CYS A 402 18.89 0.99 -0.94
C CYS A 402 18.63 2.23 -1.81
N THR A 403 17.69 3.05 -1.37
CA THR A 403 17.50 4.41 -1.88
C THR A 403 18.31 5.36 -0.99
N CYS A 404 19.44 5.85 -1.51
CA CYS A 404 20.38 6.63 -0.72
C CYS A 404 19.91 8.06 -0.45
N GLN A 405 20.25 8.55 0.75
CA GLN A 405 20.07 9.94 1.13
C GLN A 405 20.99 10.85 0.31
N PHE A 406 20.69 12.14 0.32
CA PHE A 406 21.48 13.13 -0.40
C PHE A 406 22.96 13.08 0.02
N GLY A 407 23.84 13.01 -0.97
CA GLY A 407 25.30 12.92 -0.79
C GLY A 407 25.86 11.50 -0.80
N PHE A 408 25.02 10.46 -0.91
CA PHE A 408 25.47 9.07 -0.86
C PHE A 408 24.97 8.23 -2.05
N SER A 409 25.76 7.25 -2.49
CA SER A 409 25.44 6.30 -3.56
C SER A 409 26.07 4.93 -3.24
N GLY A 410 25.97 3.96 -4.15
CA GLY A 410 26.37 2.59 -3.90
C GLY A 410 25.18 1.71 -3.58
N TYR A 411 25.36 0.41 -3.75
CA TYR A 411 24.29 -0.57 -3.64
C TYR A 411 23.73 -0.63 -2.20
N TYR A 412 24.53 -0.23 -1.21
CA TYR A 412 24.18 -0.08 0.20
C TYR A 412 24.37 1.35 0.72
N CYS A 413 24.46 2.37 -0.14
CA CYS A 413 24.75 3.76 0.25
C CYS A 413 26.10 3.97 0.96
N GLU A 414 27.09 3.16 0.59
CA GLU A 414 28.44 3.17 1.18
C GLU A 414 29.35 4.28 0.64
N ASN A 415 29.06 4.82 -0.54
CA ASN A 415 29.92 5.77 -1.24
C ASN A 415 29.40 7.20 -1.14
N GLU A 416 30.27 8.20 -1.09
CA GLU A 416 29.89 9.61 -1.25
C GLU A 416 29.60 9.92 -2.73
N CYS A 417 28.62 10.79 -2.98
CA CYS A 417 28.21 11.18 -4.33
C CYS A 417 27.93 12.68 -4.43
N ASN A 418 28.76 13.36 -5.23
CA ASN A 418 28.66 14.79 -5.51
C ASN A 418 27.97 15.11 -6.84
N GLY A 419 27.40 14.09 -7.51
CA GLY A 419 26.67 14.21 -8.78
C GLY A 419 25.23 13.67 -8.68
N PHE A 420 24.69 13.23 -9.80
CA PHE A 420 23.38 12.58 -9.88
C PHE A 420 23.44 11.10 -9.54
N ARG A 421 22.39 10.58 -8.90
CA ARG A 421 22.27 9.17 -8.52
C ARG A 421 21.39 8.41 -9.48
N LYS A 422 21.82 7.25 -9.94
CA LYS A 422 20.98 6.29 -10.66
C LYS A 422 21.21 4.91 -10.07
N GLU A 423 20.18 4.35 -9.44
CA GLU A 423 20.28 3.07 -8.74
C GLU A 423 21.46 3.09 -7.74
N ASP A 424 22.50 2.29 -7.97
CA ASP A 424 23.70 2.20 -7.14
C ASP A 424 24.85 3.11 -7.60
N LYS A 425 24.70 3.85 -8.71
CA LYS A 425 25.78 4.64 -9.32
C LYS A 425 25.70 6.13 -8.98
N CYS A 426 26.88 6.73 -8.82
CA CYS A 426 27.05 8.18 -8.86
C CYS A 426 27.51 8.59 -10.26
N LEU A 427 26.72 9.43 -10.91
CA LEU A 427 26.93 9.93 -12.27
C LEU A 427 27.18 11.43 -12.24
N ILE A 428 28.01 11.92 -13.17
CA ILE A 428 28.20 13.37 -13.35
C ILE A 428 27.02 13.95 -14.15
N GLU A 429 26.52 13.19 -15.12
CA GLU A 429 25.36 13.50 -15.95
C GLU A 429 24.51 12.23 -16.13
N CYS A 430 23.20 12.40 -16.35
CA CYS A 430 22.28 11.28 -16.54
C CYS A 430 22.34 10.71 -17.96
N ASP A 431 21.98 9.43 -18.10
CA ASP A 431 21.89 8.77 -19.41
C ASP A 431 20.83 9.45 -20.30
N GLU A 432 20.96 9.37 -21.62
CA GLU A 432 20.04 10.01 -22.59
C GLU A 432 18.56 9.59 -22.45
N GLN A 433 18.30 8.45 -21.82
CA GLN A 433 16.97 7.87 -21.62
C GLN A 433 16.37 8.26 -20.27
N ASP A 434 17.10 8.99 -19.45
CA ASP A 434 16.65 9.50 -18.16
C ASP A 434 16.72 11.02 -18.15
N TYR A 435 16.06 11.63 -17.17
CA TYR A 435 16.24 13.05 -16.93
C TYR A 435 16.88 13.28 -15.56
N ALA A 436 17.69 14.32 -15.49
CA ALA A 436 18.34 14.77 -14.28
C ALA A 436 17.38 15.63 -13.44
N ASP A 437 16.99 15.17 -12.25
CA ASP A 437 16.31 16.01 -11.27
C ASP A 437 17.33 16.68 -10.36
N SER A 438 17.54 17.98 -10.57
CA SER A 438 18.48 18.79 -9.78
C SER A 438 18.05 18.98 -8.32
N ASN A 439 16.78 18.75 -7.97
CA ASN A 439 16.31 18.89 -6.58
C ASN A 439 16.69 17.67 -5.75
N SER A 440 16.42 16.47 -6.26
CA SER A 440 16.77 15.22 -5.59
C SER A 440 18.17 14.74 -5.93
N MET A 441 18.85 15.33 -6.92
CA MET A 441 20.10 14.84 -7.52
C MET A 441 20.00 13.36 -7.90
N TYR A 442 18.90 12.97 -8.54
CA TYR A 442 18.68 11.63 -9.11
C TYR A 442 18.50 11.72 -10.62
N CYS A 443 19.00 10.71 -11.34
CA CYS A 443 18.56 10.37 -12.69
C CYS A 443 17.31 9.54 -12.56
N LEU A 444 16.21 10.09 -13.05
CA LEU A 444 14.90 9.47 -12.96
C LEU A 444 14.49 8.97 -14.33
N THR A 445 14.06 7.72 -14.37
CA THR A 445 13.57 7.08 -15.58
C THR A 445 12.30 7.76 -16.06
N CYS A 446 12.11 7.77 -17.37
CA CYS A 446 10.93 8.35 -17.99
C CYS A 446 9.65 7.63 -17.53
N SER A 447 8.67 8.42 -17.13
CA SER A 447 7.41 7.92 -16.55
C SER A 447 6.33 7.68 -17.60
N GLY A 448 5.36 6.80 -17.31
CA GLY A 448 4.17 6.59 -18.13
C GLY A 448 4.44 6.09 -19.55
N ASN A 449 5.15 4.96 -19.70
CA ASN A 449 5.45 4.30 -20.99
C ASN A 449 6.22 5.17 -21.99
N CYS A 450 6.97 6.13 -21.45
CA CYS A 450 7.86 6.98 -22.20
C CYS A 450 9.25 6.33 -22.31
N LYS A 451 9.73 6.19 -23.54
CA LYS A 451 11.04 5.61 -23.89
C LYS A 451 12.18 6.61 -23.68
N THR A 452 11.99 7.87 -24.05
CA THR A 452 12.96 8.95 -23.79
C THR A 452 12.23 10.24 -23.41
N CYS A 453 12.77 11.01 -22.46
CA CYS A 453 12.13 12.19 -21.92
C CYS A 453 13.17 13.25 -21.56
N LYS A 454 12.80 14.52 -21.73
CA LYS A 454 13.63 15.65 -21.32
C LYS A 454 13.42 16.02 -19.85
N SER A 455 12.26 15.68 -19.33
CA SER A 455 11.92 15.79 -17.92
C SER A 455 10.85 14.76 -17.58
N ILE A 456 10.55 14.59 -16.30
CA ILE A 456 9.46 13.74 -15.84
C ILE A 456 8.10 14.00 -16.52
N ILE A 457 7.89 15.21 -17.02
CA ILE A 457 6.65 15.65 -17.65
C ILE A 457 6.72 15.78 -19.18
N GLU A 458 7.91 15.73 -19.76
CA GLU A 458 8.15 15.97 -21.19
C GLU A 458 8.70 14.70 -21.85
N CYS A 459 7.79 13.80 -22.24
CA CYS A 459 8.16 12.66 -23.05
C CYS A 459 8.49 13.07 -24.49
N LEU A 460 9.60 12.57 -25.00
CA LEU A 460 10.09 12.80 -26.36
C LEU A 460 9.74 11.62 -27.29
N GLU A 461 9.81 10.39 -26.79
CA GLU A 461 9.51 9.17 -27.54
C GLU A 461 8.79 8.16 -26.66
N CYS A 462 7.77 7.48 -27.19
CA CYS A 462 7.01 6.46 -26.48
C CYS A 462 7.57 5.05 -26.69
N GLU A 463 7.29 4.16 -25.74
CA GLU A 463 7.53 2.72 -25.91
C GLU A 463 6.61 2.12 -26.98
N ASP A 464 7.01 0.98 -27.54
CA ASP A 464 6.23 0.26 -28.55
C ASP A 464 4.83 -0.08 -28.00
N GLY A 465 3.80 0.12 -28.82
CA GLY A 465 2.41 -0.03 -28.39
C GLY A 465 1.78 1.27 -27.84
N TYR A 466 2.55 2.36 -27.75
CA TYR A 466 2.07 3.66 -27.28
C TYR A 466 2.39 4.78 -28.26
N HIS A 467 1.62 5.87 -28.23
CA HIS A 467 1.83 7.06 -29.06
C HIS A 467 1.83 8.33 -28.21
N LEU A 468 2.59 9.34 -28.69
CA LEU A 468 2.75 10.58 -27.96
C LEU A 468 1.53 11.49 -28.13
N VAL A 469 0.89 11.84 -27.02
CA VAL A 469 -0.19 12.83 -26.93
C VAL A 469 0.21 13.83 -25.85
N ASP A 470 0.43 15.10 -26.18
CA ASP A 470 0.81 16.18 -25.24
C ASP A 470 2.02 15.90 -24.32
N ASN A 471 3.07 15.25 -24.84
CA ASN A 471 4.22 14.76 -24.07
C ASN A 471 3.91 13.57 -23.13
N PHE A 472 2.88 12.78 -23.43
CA PHE A 472 2.47 11.57 -22.72
C PHE A 472 2.36 10.38 -23.66
N CYS A 473 2.56 9.15 -23.18
CA CYS A 473 2.47 7.95 -24.01
C CYS A 473 1.21 7.15 -23.74
N GLU A 474 0.31 7.20 -24.71
CA GLU A 474 -1.01 6.58 -24.66
C GLU A 474 -1.07 5.27 -25.45
N PRO A 475 -1.73 4.21 -24.94
CA PRO A 475 -1.82 2.95 -25.65
C PRO A 475 -2.45 3.16 -27.03
N LEU A 476 -1.91 2.45 -28.02
CA LEU A 476 -2.44 2.37 -29.38
C LEU A 476 -3.74 1.55 -29.38
N TYR A 477 -4.83 2.12 -28.86
CA TYR A 477 -6.17 1.59 -29.15
C TYR A 477 -6.55 1.99 -30.58
N GLN A 478 -7.12 1.06 -31.35
CA GLN A 478 -7.46 1.29 -32.76
C GLN A 478 -8.57 2.35 -32.93
N LYS A 479 -8.17 3.57 -33.34
CA LYS A 479 -8.89 4.70 -34.01
C LYS A 479 -10.23 5.17 -33.38
N ILE A 480 -10.49 6.49 -33.27
CA ILE A 480 -10.87 7.42 -34.37
C ILE A 480 -10.28 8.84 -34.17
N GLN A 481 -10.12 9.55 -35.29
CA GLN A 481 -9.44 10.83 -35.52
C GLN A 481 -9.97 12.10 -34.81
N SER A 482 -8.98 12.92 -34.39
CA SER A 482 -8.89 14.40 -34.36
C SER A 482 -9.88 15.19 -33.49
N SER A 483 -9.48 16.24 -32.76
CA SER A 483 -8.68 17.38 -33.21
C SER A 483 -7.86 18.05 -32.11
N SER A 484 -6.78 18.68 -32.55
CA SER A 484 -5.83 19.55 -31.85
C SER A 484 -6.40 20.43 -30.73
N ILE A 485 -5.83 20.31 -29.54
CA ILE A 485 -5.84 21.35 -28.51
C ILE A 485 -4.40 21.55 -28.04
N GLN A 486 -3.91 22.79 -28.06
CA GLN A 486 -2.60 23.15 -27.53
C GLN A 486 -2.66 23.24 -26.00
N PHE A 487 -1.84 22.46 -25.31
CA PHE A 487 -1.65 22.58 -23.86
C PHE A 487 -0.17 22.79 -23.52
N TYR A 488 0.11 23.72 -22.62
CA TYR A 488 1.46 24.14 -22.22
C TYR A 488 1.94 23.38 -20.96
N SER A 489 3.21 22.95 -20.92
CA SER A 489 3.78 22.13 -19.85
C SER A 489 4.73 22.93 -18.93
N THR A 490 4.46 22.93 -17.61
CA THR A 490 5.41 23.33 -16.54
C THR A 490 5.12 22.57 -15.23
N THR A 491 6.13 22.37 -14.39
CA THR A 491 6.14 21.64 -13.09
C THR A 491 5.46 22.41 -11.93
N GLN A 492 4.80 21.75 -10.92
CA GLN A 492 5.05 21.97 -9.45
C GLN A 492 4.13 21.30 -8.38
N LYS A 493 4.80 20.91 -7.26
CA LYS A 493 4.49 20.87 -5.80
C LYS A 493 3.05 20.66 -5.29
N ILE A 494 2.89 19.61 -4.45
CA ILE A 494 1.78 19.42 -3.49
C ILE A 494 2.12 20.16 -2.19
N ILE A 495 1.16 20.87 -1.59
CA ILE A 495 1.31 21.47 -0.26
C ILE A 495 0.19 20.97 0.66
N LEU A 496 0.59 20.44 1.81
CA LEU A 496 -0.31 20.14 2.93
C LEU A 496 -0.33 21.35 3.89
N ILE A 497 -1.53 21.78 4.27
CA ILE A 497 -1.73 22.90 5.20
C ILE A 497 -2.41 22.37 6.46
N LEU A 498 -1.71 22.39 7.60
CA LEU A 498 -2.31 22.05 8.88
C LEU A 498 -3.20 23.20 9.39
N LEU A 499 -4.45 22.87 9.70
CA LEU A 499 -5.40 23.65 10.46
C LEU A 499 -5.46 23.08 11.88
N ILE A 500 -4.90 23.81 12.85
CA ILE A 500 -5.10 23.49 14.27
C ILE A 500 -6.32 24.27 14.74
N ILE A 501 -7.49 23.63 14.78
CA ILE A 501 -8.66 24.17 15.47
C ILE A 501 -8.58 23.62 16.90
N LEU A 502 -8.00 24.40 17.81
CA LEU A 502 -8.14 24.16 19.25
C LEU A 502 -9.59 24.48 19.63
N ILE A 503 -10.37 23.44 19.93
CA ILE A 503 -11.66 23.57 20.64
C ILE A 503 -11.41 23.29 22.11
#